data_AF-A0A0G0KNA3-F1
#
_entry.id   AF-A0A0G0KNA3-F1
#
_cell.length_a   1.000
_cell.length_b   1.000
_cell.length_c   1.000
_cell.angle_alpha   90.00
_cell.angle_beta   90.00
_cell.angle_gamma   90.00
#
_symmetry.space_group_name_H-M   'P 1'
#
loop_
_entity.id
_entity.type
_entity.pdbx_description
1 polymer ?
#
loop_
_entity_poly.entity_id
_entity_poly.type
_entity_poly.pdbx_seq_one_letter_code
_entity_poly.pdbx_strand_id
1 'polypeptide(L)' 'MSKFEMLKKLEYLVAFQTNCLEKGDWDDFDRLQDSIKKLEANILHHVGE' A
#
# COMPACT_ATOMS: atom_id res chain seq x y z
N MET A 1 -2.86 -14.99 0.44
CA MET A 1 -1.88 -14.17 -0.31
C MET A 1 -0.55 -14.37 0.38
N SER A 2 0.49 -14.79 -0.34
CA SER A 2 1.84 -14.97 0.20
C SER A 2 2.45 -13.62 0.60
N LYS A 3 3.46 -13.65 1.47
CA LYS A 3 4.27 -12.47 1.81
C LYS A 3 4.79 -11.75 0.57
N PHE A 4 5.25 -12.51 -0.43
CA PHE A 4 5.78 -11.95 -1.67
C PHE A 4 4.71 -11.19 -2.45
N GLU A 5 3.52 -11.75 -2.62
CA GLU A 5 2.40 -11.07 -3.28
C GLU A 5 1.96 -9.81 -2.51
N MET A 6 1.98 -9.84 -1.17
CA MET A 6 1.68 -8.67 -0.35
C MET A 6 2.71 -7.56 -0.54
N LEU A 7 4.00 -7.89 -0.60
CA LEU A 7 5.07 -6.92 -0.88
C LEU A 7 4.94 -6.31 -2.29
N LYS A 8 4.63 -7.12 -3.32
CA LYS A 8 4.39 -6.62 -4.69
C LYS A 8 3.18 -5.69 -4.74
N LYS A 9 2.11 -6.01 -4.00
CA LYS A 9 0.94 -5.13 -3.89
C LYS A 9 1.29 -3.82 -3.19
N LEU A 10 2.11 -3.86 -2.13
CA LEU A 10 2.56 -2.67 -1.42
C LEU A 10 3.38 -1.75 -2.33
N GLU A 11 4.33 -2.31 -3.08
CA GLU A 11 5.13 -1.58 -4.07
C GLU A 11 4.25 -0.86 -5.10
N TYR A 12 3.24 -1.56 -5.63
CA TYR A 12 2.28 -0.97 -6.57
C TYR A 12 1.49 0.19 -5.94
N LEU A 13 0.96 0.01 -4.73
CA LEU A 13 0.16 1.03 -4.06
C LEU A 13 0.98 2.28 -3.74
N VAL A 14 2.23 2.13 -3.30
CA VAL A 14 3.14 3.25 -3.05
C VAL A 14 3.47 4.00 -4.35
N ALA A 15 3.76 3.27 -5.44
CA ALA A 15 4.00 3.89 -6.73
C ALA A 15 2.76 4.68 -7.24
N PHE A 16 1.57 4.11 -7.05
CA PHE A 16 0.33 4.78 -7.42
C PHE A 16 0.04 6.00 -6.54
N GLN A 17 0.31 5.92 -5.24
CA GLN A 17 0.19 7.05 -4.31
C GLN A 17 1.11 8.21 -4.70
N THR A 18 2.34 7.95 -5.15
CA THR A 18 3.24 8.99 -5.70
C THR A 18 2.64 9.66 -6.94
N ASN A 19 1.99 8.88 -7.82
CA ASN A 19 1.33 9.41 -9.01
C ASN A 19 0.16 10.36 -8.64
N CYS A 20 -0.57 10.05 -7.58
CA CYS A 20 -1.61 10.93 -7.04
C CYS A 20 -1.04 12.29 -6.60
N LEU A 21 0.14 12.31 -5.95
CA LEU A 21 0.82 13.56 -5.58
C LEU A 21 1.19 14.40 -6.81
N GLU A 22 1.73 13.77 -7.85
CA GLU A 22 2.11 14.44 -9.09
C GLU A 22 0.92 15.06 -9.81
N LYS A 23 -0.26 14.43 -9.71
CA LYS A 23 -1.51 14.88 -10.33
C LYS A 23 -2.36 15.79 -9.45
N GLY A 24 -2.03 15.93 -8.17
CA GLY A 24 -2.87 16.62 -7.19
C GLY A 24 -4.18 15.89 -6.89
N ASP A 25 -4.23 14.57 -7.05
CA ASP A 25 -5.39 13.74 -6.76
C ASP A 25 -5.41 13.31 -5.28
N TRP A 26 -5.86 14.24 -4.43
CA TRP A 26 -5.83 14.06 -2.97
C TRP A 26 -6.84 13.03 -2.46
N ASP A 27 -7.98 12.88 -3.14
CA ASP A 27 -9.03 11.93 -2.72
C ASP A 27 -8.53 10.48 -2.84
N ASP A 28 -7.90 10.14 -3.97
CA ASP A 28 -7.33 8.81 -4.15
C ASP A 28 -6.04 8.63 -3.33
N PHE A 29 -5.25 9.70 -3.12
CA PHE A 29 -4.10 9.66 -2.20
C PHE A 29 -4.50 9.21 -0.79
N ASP A 30 -5.54 9.82 -0.21
CA ASP A 30 -6.00 9.50 1.14
C ASP A 30 -6.56 8.08 1.24
N ARG A 31 -7.33 7.64 0.23
CA ARG A 31 -7.83 6.25 0.16
C ARG A 31 -6.71 5.22 0.06
N LEU A 32 -5.67 5.53 -0.70
CA LEU A 32 -4.50 4.66 -0.84
C LEU A 32 -3.71 4.60 0.46
N GLN A 33 -3.57 5.72 1.17
CA GLN A 33 -2.86 5.78 2.44
C GLN A 33 -3.44 4.82 3.49
N ASP A 34 -4.77 4.73 3.59
CA ASP A 34 -5.44 3.79 4.49
C ASP A 34 -5.27 2.33 4.06
N SER A 35 -5.28 2.09 2.75
CA SER A 35 -5.09 0.76 2.18
C SER A 35 -3.66 0.24 2.38
N ILE A 36 -2.67 1.13 2.24
CA ILE A 36 -1.25 0.87 2.48
C ILE A 36 -1.04 0.48 3.95
N LYS A 37 -1.53 1.29 4.90
CA LYS A 37 -1.39 1.01 6.35
C LYS A 37 -1.94 -0.36 6.74
N LYS A 38 -3.11 -0.73 6.21
CA LYS A 38 -3.71 -2.06 6.47
C LYS A 38 -2.86 -3.19 5.90
N LEU A 39 -2.30 -3.00 4.70
CA LEU A 39 -1.43 -4.00 4.07
C LEU A 39 -0.10 -4.15 4.81
N GLU A 40 0.50 -3.06 5.26
CA GLU A 40 1.72 -3.06 6.07
C GLU A 40 1.51 -3.81 7.39
N ALA A 41 0.39 -3.54 8.08
CA ALA A 41 0.03 -4.28 9.29
C ALA A 41 -0.08 -5.79 9.02
N ASN A 42 -0.77 -6.18 7.93
CA ASN A 42 -0.89 -7.59 7.55
C ASN A 42 0.47 -8.23 7.24
N ILE A 43 1.37 -7.51 6.56
CA ILE A 43 2.73 -7.99 6.27
C ILE A 43 3.50 -8.22 7.56
N LEU A 44 3.43 -7.29 8.52
CA LEU A 44 4.11 -7.38 9.81
C LEU A 44 3.57 -8.52 10.67
N HIS A 45 2.26 -8.72 10.71
CA HIS A 45 1.65 -9.83 11.44
C HIS A 45 2.02 -11.19 10.84
N HIS A 46 2.22 -11.27 9.53
CA HIS A 46 2.70 -12.47 8.85
C HIS A 46 4.20 -12.78 9.10
N VAL A 47 4.93 -11.92 9.82
CA VAL A 47 6.31 -12.22 10.28
C VAL A 47 6.32 -13.09 11.54
N GLY A 48 5.16 -13.35 12.16
CA GLY A 48 5.03 -14.16 13.39
C GLY A 48 4.56 -15.61 13.19
N GLU A 49 4.32 -16.04 11.95
CA GLU A 49 4.00 -17.44 11.57
C GLU A 49 5.20 -18.09 10.88
#